data_AF-A0A1B9NLQ8-F1
#
_entry.id   AF-A0A1B9NLQ8-F1
#
_cell.length_a   1.000
_cell.length_b   1.000
_cell.length_c   1.000
_cell.angle_alpha   90.00
_cell.angle_beta   90.00
_cell.angle_gamma   90.00
#
_symmetry.space_group_name_H-M   'P 1'
#
loop_
_entity.id
_entity.type
_entity.pdbx_description
1 polymer ?
#
loop_
_entity_poly.entity_id
_entity_poly.type
_entity_poly.pdbx_seq_one_letter_code
_entity_poly.pdbx_strand_id
1 'polypeptide(L)'
;MYQHSQTKDHAYPIELPFWQAPNDDLVIKSKGDALTAYCRIWYKPAKYSKFTGIFQFSNVWAMRFERNKQYAYYSHCDGDDFNTCYWIIPESSWLEQLKNERQSHFPEWQHYDRGDYWHYIIQSDSFYVEVIAKQLKISKKQLKGIF
;
A
#
# COMPACT_ATOMS: atom_id res chain seq x y z
N MET A 1 6.37 4.96 32.10
CA MET A 1 6.73 5.35 30.72
C MET A 1 7.31 4.12 30.05
N TYR A 2 6.52 3.45 29.21
CA TYR A 2 7.04 2.31 28.44
C TYR A 2 7.68 2.87 27.18
N GLN A 3 9.01 2.78 27.08
CA GLN A 3 9.70 2.86 25.80
C GLN A 3 9.23 1.67 24.97
N HIS A 4 8.31 1.89 24.03
CA HIS A 4 8.19 0.97 22.90
C HIS A 4 9.51 1.06 22.15
N SER A 5 10.30 -0.01 22.24
CA SER A 5 11.29 -0.33 21.22
C SER A 5 10.51 -0.35 19.90
N GLN A 6 10.64 0.70 19.08
CA GLN A 6 10.04 0.73 17.76
C GLN A 6 10.69 -0.38 16.92
N THR A 7 9.94 -1.46 16.71
CA THR A 7 10.35 -2.57 15.87
C THR A 7 10.13 -2.16 14.41
N LYS A 8 11.23 -2.13 13.64
CA LYS A 8 11.21 -1.89 12.19
C LYS A 8 10.39 -2.94 11.46
N ASP A 9 9.90 -2.58 10.28
CA ASP A 9 9.23 -3.49 9.34
C ASP A 9 7.99 -4.19 9.93
N HIS A 10 7.21 -3.43 10.69
CA HIS A 10 5.88 -3.86 11.14
C HIS A 10 4.81 -3.26 10.23
N ALA A 11 3.98 -4.13 9.65
CA ALA A 11 2.85 -3.78 8.81
C ALA A 11 1.59 -3.61 9.66
N TYR A 12 1.16 -2.36 9.82
CA TYR A 12 -0.01 -2.00 10.60
C TYR A 12 -1.25 -1.96 9.72
N PRO A 13 -2.32 -2.67 10.10
CA PRO A 13 -3.54 -2.74 9.31
C PRO A 13 -4.26 -1.39 9.36
N ILE A 14 -4.80 -0.96 8.22
CA ILE A 14 -5.60 0.27 8.14
C ILE A 14 -7.01 -0.08 7.68
N GLU A 15 -8.01 0.42 8.41
CA GLU A 15 -9.40 0.21 8.07
C GLU A 15 -9.76 0.91 6.74
N LEU A 16 -10.39 0.16 5.83
CA LEU A 16 -10.85 0.69 4.56
C LEU A 16 -12.30 1.18 4.66
N PRO A 17 -12.70 2.25 3.95
CA PRO A 17 -14.09 2.73 3.90
C PRO A 17 -15.03 1.83 3.06
N PHE A 18 -14.59 0.61 2.78
CA PHE A 18 -15.27 -0.44 2.04
C PHE A 18 -14.63 -1.80 2.34
N TRP A 19 -15.39 -2.87 2.13
CA TRP A 19 -14.85 -4.22 2.23
C TRP A 19 -14.26 -4.65 0.88
N GLN A 20 -12.94 -4.67 0.77
CA GLN A 20 -12.27 -5.24 -0.41
C GLN A 20 -12.56 -6.74 -0.50
N ALA A 21 -12.83 -7.25 -1.71
CA ALA A 21 -12.88 -8.68 -1.99
C ALA A 21 -11.45 -9.26 -1.89
N PRO A 22 -11.13 -10.08 -0.87
CA PRO A 22 -9.76 -10.53 -0.63
C PRO A 22 -9.27 -11.60 -1.60
N ASN A 23 -10.19 -12.22 -2.34
CA ASN A 23 -10.00 -13.33 -3.27
C ASN A 23 -9.97 -12.90 -4.75
N ASP A 24 -9.97 -11.58 -5.01
CA ASP A 24 -9.94 -11.04 -6.36
C ASP A 24 -8.62 -10.30 -6.60
N ASP A 25 -8.16 -10.35 -7.85
CA ASP A 25 -6.97 -9.60 -8.24
C ASP A 25 -7.21 -8.09 -8.34
N LEU A 26 -6.15 -7.34 -8.08
CA LEU A 26 -6.11 -5.91 -8.30
C LEU A 26 -5.85 -5.58 -9.76
N VAL A 27 -6.51 -4.55 -10.28
CA VAL A 27 -6.11 -3.93 -11.55
C VAL A 27 -5.20 -2.75 -11.23
N ILE A 28 -3.98 -2.77 -11.77
CA ILE A 28 -2.98 -1.74 -11.54
C ILE A 28 -2.79 -0.91 -12.81
N LYS A 29 -2.87 0.42 -12.68
CA LYS A 29 -2.56 1.37 -13.77
C LYS A 29 -1.53 2.37 -13.27
N SER A 30 -0.41 2.50 -13.98
CA SER A 30 0.60 3.51 -13.73
C SER A 30 0.65 4.53 -14.87
N LYS A 31 0.93 5.79 -14.52
CA LYS A 31 1.21 6.86 -15.48
C LYS A 31 2.09 7.92 -14.82
N GLY A 32 3.32 8.09 -15.32
CA GLY A 32 4.30 8.96 -14.67
C GLY A 32 4.59 8.48 -13.25
N ASP A 33 4.55 9.40 -12.29
CA ASP A 33 4.71 9.17 -10.84
C ASP A 33 3.38 8.87 -10.13
N ALA A 34 2.33 8.53 -10.88
CA ALA A 34 1.03 8.15 -10.33
C ALA A 34 0.77 6.65 -10.52
N LEU A 35 0.20 6.03 -9.49
CA LEU A 35 -0.26 4.63 -9.51
C LEU A 35 -1.70 4.59 -9.02
N THR A 36 -2.56 3.88 -9.74
CA THR A 36 -3.92 3.58 -9.28
C THR A 36 -4.12 2.07 -9.20
N ALA A 37 -4.44 1.58 -8.01
CA ALA A 37 -4.91 0.23 -7.81
C ALA A 37 -6.44 0.21 -7.67
N TYR A 38 -7.08 -0.66 -8.43
CA TYR A 38 -8.51 -0.89 -8.37
C TYR A 38 -8.79 -2.25 -7.76
N CYS A 39 -9.72 -2.32 -6.81
CA CYS A 39 -10.19 -3.58 -6.24
C CYS A 39 -11.71 -3.71 -6.36
N ARG A 40 -12.19 -4.94 -6.44
CA ARG A 40 -13.61 -5.24 -6.31
C ARG A 40 -14.01 -5.14 -4.83
N ILE A 41 -15.21 -4.64 -4.59
CA ILE A 41 -15.75 -4.43 -3.25
C ILE A 41 -16.87 -5.43 -3.00
N TRP A 42 -16.93 -5.98 -1.79
CA TRP A 42 -18.09 -6.69 -1.27
C TRP A 42 -19.03 -5.72 -0.52
N TYR A 43 -20.35 -5.83 -0.76
CA TYR A 43 -21.35 -5.18 0.10
C TYR A 43 -21.93 -6.15 1.16
N LYS A 44 -21.75 -7.46 0.92
CA LYS A 44 -21.99 -8.59 1.82
C LYS A 44 -20.93 -9.66 1.50
N PRO A 45 -20.64 -10.61 2.40
CA PRO A 45 -19.65 -11.65 2.14
C PRO A 45 -19.94 -12.35 0.80
N ALA A 46 -18.94 -12.44 -0.08
CA ALA A 46 -19.05 -13.01 -1.43
C ALA A 46 -20.14 -12.37 -2.34
N LYS A 47 -20.61 -11.15 -2.04
CA LYS A 47 -21.55 -10.40 -2.89
C LYS A 47 -20.95 -9.08 -3.33
N TYR A 48 -20.69 -8.96 -4.63
CA TYR A 48 -20.02 -7.80 -5.21
C TYR A 48 -20.90 -6.56 -5.28
N SER A 49 -20.29 -5.44 -4.92
CA SER A 49 -20.83 -4.11 -5.07
C SER A 49 -20.69 -3.64 -6.52
N LYS A 50 -21.59 -2.73 -6.94
CA LYS A 50 -21.44 -1.98 -8.20
C LYS A 50 -20.31 -0.93 -8.15
N PHE A 51 -19.77 -0.67 -6.96
CA PHE A 51 -18.67 0.25 -6.75
C PHE A 51 -17.32 -0.48 -6.82
N THR A 52 -16.34 0.20 -7.40
CA THR A 52 -14.94 -0.19 -7.42
C THR A 52 -14.19 0.58 -6.33
N GLY A 53 -13.37 -0.12 -5.56
CA GLY A 53 -12.43 0.48 -4.61
C GLY A 53 -11.21 0.99 -5.35
N ILE A 54 -10.70 2.13 -4.93
CA ILE A 54 -9.65 2.86 -5.64
C ILE A 54 -8.63 3.35 -4.62
N PHE A 55 -7.37 2.94 -4.82
CA PHE A 55 -6.20 3.48 -4.16
C PHE A 55 -5.44 4.33 -5.18
N GLN A 56 -5.41 5.65 -4.99
CA GLN A 56 -4.69 6.57 -5.87
C GLN A 56 -3.44 7.07 -5.16
N PHE A 57 -2.28 6.63 -5.63
CA PHE A 57 -0.98 7.09 -5.15
C PHE A 57 -0.42 8.18 -6.06
N SER A 58 0.20 9.18 -5.45
CA SER A 58 0.89 10.26 -6.15
C SER A 58 2.31 10.43 -5.61
N ASN A 59 3.23 10.88 -6.47
CA ASN A 59 4.66 10.92 -6.18
C ASN A 59 5.18 9.52 -5.78
N VAL A 60 4.88 8.53 -6.61
CA VAL A 60 5.35 7.15 -6.44
C VAL A 60 6.84 7.11 -6.74
N TRP A 61 7.63 6.66 -5.77
CA TRP A 61 9.06 6.40 -5.95
C TRP A 61 9.27 5.00 -6.50
N ALA A 62 8.67 4.00 -5.85
CA ALA A 62 8.89 2.60 -6.19
C ALA A 62 7.62 1.78 -5.97
N MET A 63 7.48 0.71 -6.75
CA MET A 63 6.47 -0.32 -6.56
C MET A 63 7.08 -1.69 -6.78
N ARG A 64 6.62 -2.70 -6.05
CA ARG A 64 6.96 -4.10 -6.30
C ARG A 64 5.81 -5.04 -5.99
N PHE A 65 5.88 -6.24 -6.56
CA PHE A 65 4.97 -7.33 -6.27
C PHE A 65 5.68 -8.35 -5.37
N GLU A 66 5.08 -8.67 -4.23
CA GLU A 66 5.51 -9.79 -3.39
C GLU A 66 4.55 -10.97 -3.61
N ARG A 67 4.99 -11.93 -4.44
CA ARG A 67 4.17 -13.09 -4.80
C ARG A 67 4.28 -14.21 -3.78
N ASN A 68 5.35 -14.25 -3.00
CA ASN A 68 5.51 -15.23 -1.95
C ASN A 68 5.29 -14.55 -0.59
N LYS A 69 4.04 -14.58 -0.15
CA LYS A 69 3.62 -13.98 1.13
C LYS A 69 4.42 -14.53 2.33
N GLN A 70 5.02 -15.71 2.23
CA GLN A 70 5.85 -16.31 3.29
C GLN A 70 7.25 -15.69 3.39
N TYR A 71 7.72 -15.01 2.35
CA TYR A 71 9.02 -14.32 2.31
C TYR A 71 8.89 -12.80 2.51
N ALA A 72 7.70 -12.32 2.88
CA ALA A 72 7.55 -10.94 3.32
C ALA A 72 8.55 -10.67 4.47
N TYR A 73 9.38 -9.65 4.27
CA TYR A 73 10.44 -9.27 5.22
C TYR A 73 9.87 -8.51 6.45
N TYR A 74 8.57 -8.23 6.45
CA TYR A 74 7.84 -7.55 7.51
C TYR A 74 6.89 -8.50 8.23
N SER A 75 6.60 -8.17 9.49
CA SER A 75 5.57 -8.85 10.28
C SER A 75 4.24 -8.12 10.17
N HIS A 76 3.14 -8.85 10.08
CA HIS A 76 1.82 -8.23 10.24
C HIS A 76 1.55 -7.99 11.72
N CYS A 77 1.20 -6.76 12.07
CA CYS A 77 0.55 -6.50 13.34
C CYS A 77 -0.92 -6.91 13.19
N ASP A 78 -1.36 -7.85 14.01
CA ASP A 78 -2.78 -8.18 14.07
C ASP A 78 -3.52 -7.00 14.73
N GLY A 79 -4.53 -6.48 14.03
CA GLY A 79 -5.51 -5.56 14.61
C GLY A 79 -6.70 -6.39 15.06
N ASP A 80 -7.05 -6.34 16.34
CA ASP A 80 -8.07 -7.22 16.91
C ASP A 80 -9.50 -6.93 16.39
N ASP A 81 -9.72 -5.76 15.78
CA ASP A 81 -11.08 -5.22 15.59
C ASP A 81 -11.59 -5.22 14.13
N PHE A 82 -10.74 -5.47 13.11
CA PHE A 82 -11.19 -5.42 11.71
C PHE A 82 -10.32 -6.25 10.75
N ASN A 83 -10.98 -6.78 9.71
CA ASN A 83 -10.28 -7.38 8.57
C ASN A 83 -9.84 -6.29 7.59
N THR A 84 -8.57 -6.31 7.17
CA THR A 84 -8.07 -5.39 6.14
C THR A 84 -7.34 -6.13 5.02
N CYS A 85 -7.28 -5.47 3.86
CA CYS A 85 -6.43 -5.84 2.74
C CYS A 85 -5.38 -4.74 2.47
N TYR A 86 -5.13 -3.88 3.45
CA TYR A 86 -4.28 -2.70 3.32
C TYR A 86 -3.50 -2.42 4.61
N TRP A 87 -2.18 -2.28 4.50
CA TRP A 87 -1.28 -1.99 5.61
C TRP A 87 -0.33 -0.84 5.28
N ILE A 88 0.21 -0.23 6.33
CA ILE A 88 1.31 0.74 6.27
C ILE A 88 2.49 0.21 7.10
N ILE A 89 3.71 0.38 6.61
CA ILE A 89 4.93 0.21 7.40
C ILE A 89 5.52 1.59 7.71
N PRO A 90 5.34 2.14 8.93
CA PRO A 90 5.88 3.45 9.30
C PRO A 90 7.40 3.49 9.28
N GLU A 91 8.05 2.43 9.75
CA GLU A 91 9.50 2.28 9.80
C GLU A 91 9.96 1.20 8.82
N SER A 92 10.02 1.58 7.54
CA SER A 92 10.33 0.67 6.43
C SER A 92 11.82 0.66 6.10
N SER A 93 12.47 -0.48 6.27
CA SER A 93 13.85 -0.71 5.83
C SER A 93 13.99 -0.56 4.32
N TRP A 94 12.95 -0.90 3.54
CA TRP A 94 12.97 -0.71 2.09
C TRP A 94 12.98 0.78 1.72
N LEU A 95 12.19 1.61 2.43
CA LEU A 95 12.22 3.06 2.24
C LEU A 95 13.58 3.65 2.65
N GLU A 96 14.14 3.20 3.78
CA GLU A 96 15.48 3.63 4.20
C GLU A 96 16.55 3.27 3.15
N GLN A 97 16.49 2.07 2.60
CA GLN A 97 17.40 1.64 1.54
C GLN A 97 17.29 2.55 0.31
N LEU A 98 16.07 2.85 -0.16
CA LEU A 98 15.85 3.75 -1.29
C LEU A 98 16.39 5.17 -1.00
N LYS A 99 16.18 5.68 0.21
CA LYS A 99 16.73 6.96 0.65
C LYS A 99 18.26 6.95 0.62
N ASN A 100 18.89 5.89 1.11
CA ASN A 100 20.35 5.75 1.13
C ASN A 100 20.93 5.63 -0.29
N GLU A 101 20.30 4.85 -1.16
CA GLU A 101 20.68 4.73 -2.56
C GLU A 101 20.58 6.09 -3.27
N ARG A 102 19.48 6.82 -3.09
CA ARG A 102 19.35 8.14 -3.71
C ARG A 102 20.31 9.16 -3.13
N GLN A 103 20.55 9.14 -1.83
CA GLN A 103 21.52 10.02 -1.17
C GLN A 103 22.94 9.80 -1.69
N SER A 104 23.33 8.55 -1.98
CA SER A 104 24.68 8.23 -2.48
C SER A 104 24.92 8.76 -3.90
N HIS A 105 23.87 8.82 -4.73
CA HIS A 105 23.94 9.33 -6.10
C HIS A 105 23.62 10.83 -6.22
N PHE A 106 22.77 11.36 -5.35
CA PHE A 106 22.26 12.73 -5.39
C PHE A 106 22.21 13.34 -3.97
N PRO A 107 23.34 13.80 -3.40
CA PRO A 107 23.39 14.23 -2.00
C PRO A 107 22.38 15.34 -1.61
N GLU A 108 22.04 16.20 -2.57
CA GLU A 108 21.16 17.35 -2.37
C GLU A 108 19.68 17.04 -2.69
N TRP A 109 19.30 15.77 -2.86
CA TRP A 109 17.96 15.41 -3.33
C TRP A 109 16.81 15.93 -2.47
N GLN A 110 17.05 16.03 -1.17
CA GLN A 110 16.07 16.52 -0.20
C GLN A 110 15.71 18.01 -0.40
N HIS A 111 16.54 18.78 -1.10
CA HIS A 111 16.25 20.20 -1.37
C HIS A 111 15.15 20.39 -2.40
N TYR A 112 15.11 19.53 -3.43
CA TYR A 112 14.15 19.61 -4.52
C TYR A 112 13.03 18.57 -4.42
N ASP A 113 13.23 17.48 -3.70
CA ASP A 113 12.23 16.44 -3.48
C ASP A 113 11.78 16.42 -2.02
N ARG A 114 10.80 17.29 -1.71
CA ARG A 114 10.33 17.55 -0.34
C ARG A 114 9.14 16.70 0.05
N GLY A 115 9.03 16.38 1.34
CA GLY A 115 7.91 15.67 1.94
C GLY A 115 8.21 14.20 2.21
N ASP A 116 7.34 13.58 2.98
CA ASP A 116 7.58 12.23 3.52
C ASP A 116 7.01 11.16 2.59
N TYR A 117 7.84 10.17 2.32
CA TYR A 117 7.44 8.93 1.69
C TYR A 117 7.00 7.93 2.74
N TRP A 118 6.03 7.11 2.37
CA TRP A 118 5.46 6.06 3.20
C TRP A 118 5.47 4.74 2.44
N HIS A 119 5.52 3.64 3.19
CA HIS A 119 5.43 2.30 2.64
C HIS A 119 4.02 1.73 2.82
N TYR A 120 3.37 1.47 1.70
CA TYR A 120 2.01 0.95 1.60
C TYR A 120 2.00 -0.48 1.08
N ILE A 121 1.13 -1.32 1.62
CA ILE A 121 0.93 -2.70 1.18
C ILE A 121 -0.55 -2.88 0.85
N ILE A 122 -0.88 -3.29 -0.38
CA ILE A 122 -2.23 -3.71 -0.77
C ILE A 122 -2.22 -5.20 -1.06
N GLN A 123 -3.12 -5.95 -0.44
CA GLN A 123 -3.32 -7.36 -0.76
C GLN A 123 -4.11 -7.53 -2.06
N SER A 124 -3.59 -8.34 -2.96
CA SER A 124 -4.32 -9.03 -4.03
C SER A 124 -4.63 -10.46 -3.58
N ASP A 125 -5.41 -11.20 -4.36
CA ASP A 125 -5.64 -12.64 -4.13
C ASP A 125 -4.30 -13.39 -3.94
N SER A 126 -3.46 -13.34 -4.97
CA SER A 126 -2.25 -14.16 -5.06
C SER A 126 -0.96 -13.47 -4.59
N PHE A 127 -0.94 -12.16 -4.36
CA PHE A 127 0.29 -11.40 -4.06
C PHE A 127 0.01 -10.11 -3.28
N TYR A 128 1.04 -9.50 -2.70
CA TYR A 128 0.99 -8.12 -2.20
C TYR A 128 1.53 -7.16 -3.26
N VAL A 129 0.95 -5.96 -3.30
CA VAL A 129 1.49 -4.80 -4.02
C VAL A 129 2.05 -3.85 -2.98
N GLU A 130 3.37 -3.70 -2.97
CA GLU A 130 4.07 -2.77 -2.12
C GLU A 130 4.38 -1.49 -2.89
N VAL A 131 4.12 -0.33 -2.28
CA VAL A 131 4.25 0.99 -2.91
C VAL A 131 4.95 1.95 -1.96
N ILE A 132 5.98 2.62 -2.45
CA ILE A 132 6.60 3.78 -1.80
C ILE A 132 6.07 5.05 -2.48
N ALA A 133 5.28 5.84 -1.76
CA ALA A 133 4.70 7.07 -2.28
C ALA A 133 4.53 8.12 -1.18
N LYS A 134 4.34 9.39 -1.55
CA LYS A 134 4.08 10.45 -0.56
C LYS A 134 2.62 10.59 -0.17
N GLN A 135 1.74 10.28 -1.11
CA GLN A 135 0.32 10.56 -0.97
C GLN A 135 -0.49 9.35 -1.41
N LEU A 136 -1.53 9.06 -0.64
CA LEU A 136 -2.56 8.09 -0.98
C LEU A 136 -3.93 8.74 -0.78
N LYS A 137 -4.80 8.57 -1.78
CA LYS A 137 -6.22 8.85 -1.67
C LYS A 137 -7.01 7.56 -1.90
N ILE A 138 -7.79 7.17 -0.90
CA ILE A 138 -8.70 6.03 -0.97
C ILE A 138 -10.11 6.51 -1.28
N SER A 139 -10.78 5.88 -2.24
CA SER A 139 -12.18 6.19 -2.58
C SER A 139 -12.90 5.00 -3.19
N LYS A 140 -14.22 5.12 -3.36
CA LYS A 140 -15.02 4.16 -4.14
C LYS A 140 -15.88 4.89 -5.17
N LYS A 141 -15.95 4.37 -6.40
CA LYS A 141 -16.75 4.97 -7.50
C LYS A 141 -17.41 3.88 -8.33
N GLN A 142 -18.55 4.20 -8.94
CA GLN A 142 -19.17 3.32 -9.92
C GLN A 142 -18.44 3.52 -11.26
N LEU A 143 -17.62 2.55 -11.65
CA LEU A 143 -16.84 2.56 -12.88
C LEU A 143 -17.32 1.44 -13.80
N LYS A 144 -17.21 1.64 -15.12
CA LYS A 144 -17.50 0.61 -16.13
C LYS A 144 -16.18 0.19 -16.80
N GLY A 145 -16.00 -1.11 -17.03
CA GLY A 145 -14.86 -1.65 -17.80
C GLY A 145 -13.51 -1.60 -17.09
N ILE A 146 -13.48 -1.75 -15.76
CA ILE A 146 -12.22 -1.90 -15.01
C ILE A 146 -11.87 -3.37 -14.81
N PHE A 147 -12.88 -4.21 -14.54
CA PHE A 147 -12.78 -5.67 -14.36
C PHE A 147 -13.68 -6.40 -15.36
#